data_AF-A0A645EYY2-F1
#
_entry.id   AF-A0A645EYY2-F1
#
_cell.length_a   1.000
_cell.length_b   1.000
_cell.length_c   1.000
_cell.angle_alpha   90.00
_cell.angle_beta   90.00
_cell.angle_gamma   90.00
#
_symmetry.space_group_name_H-M   'P 1'
#
loop_
_entity.id
_entity.type
_entity.pdbx_description
1 polymer ?
#
loop_
_entity_poly.entity_id
_entity_poly.type
_entity_poly.pdbx_seq_one_letter_code
_entity_poly.pdbx_strand_id
1 'polypeptide(L)'
;MNITHVIRGDDHVNNTPRQIHIFEALGATVPTFAHLPTVLNEQGEKMSKRNGAKAVTQYRDEGYLPDAMVNYLARLGWSHGDDEIFSRVQFLEWFNLDHLGRSAGQFDEAKLRWVNAQHLKAMADDELAAMARPFLVKAGVSEQQIDADGRFVRICGLFKDRCETLVDLANWAKLFYMDSIERNAEDYAKHVTDAAKPLLAAFAAAMEKVEWSKEAIAAAIKEVLKEQGAKMPQLAMPVRVLVLGTAHTPSVDAVLELLGREKVLKNLKSA
;
A
#
# COMPACT_ATOMS: atom_id res chain seq x y z
N MET A 1 -5.22 4.26 -41.05
CA MET A 1 -4.58 3.81 -39.79
C MET A 1 -3.81 2.49 -39.95
N ASN A 2 -3.92 1.74 -41.06
CA ASN A 2 -3.12 0.53 -41.36
C ASN A 2 -3.03 -0.46 -40.18
N ILE A 3 -4.17 -0.72 -39.55
CA ILE A 3 -4.25 -1.60 -38.38
C ILE A 3 -3.93 -3.02 -38.82
N THR A 4 -2.94 -3.65 -38.19
CA THR A 4 -2.54 -5.04 -38.46
C THR A 4 -3.21 -6.04 -37.52
N HIS A 5 -3.54 -5.62 -36.30
CA HIS A 5 -4.17 -6.43 -35.27
C HIS A 5 -5.33 -5.66 -34.62
N VAL A 6 -6.48 -6.32 -34.50
CA VAL A 6 -7.65 -5.81 -33.79
C VAL A 6 -7.86 -6.69 -32.56
N ILE A 7 -7.50 -6.15 -31.39
CA ILE A 7 -7.68 -6.81 -30.09
C ILE A 7 -8.86 -6.13 -29.39
N ARG A 8 -9.92 -6.88 -29.06
CA ARG A 8 -11.16 -6.34 -28.47
C ARG A 8 -11.90 -7.38 -27.63
N GLY A 9 -12.96 -6.98 -26.93
CA GLY A 9 -13.83 -7.90 -26.19
C GLY A 9 -14.53 -8.93 -27.08
N ASP A 10 -14.75 -10.12 -26.52
CA ASP A 10 -15.47 -11.24 -27.14
C ASP A 10 -16.94 -10.96 -27.44
N ASP A 11 -17.54 -9.97 -26.79
CA ASP A 11 -18.87 -9.46 -27.11
C ASP A 11 -18.97 -8.87 -28.53
N HIS A 12 -17.83 -8.57 -29.17
CA HIS A 12 -17.77 -8.14 -30.56
C HIS A 12 -17.43 -9.26 -31.55
N VAL A 13 -17.31 -10.52 -31.12
CA VAL A 13 -16.91 -11.63 -32.01
C VAL A 13 -17.86 -11.78 -33.21
N ASN A 14 -19.16 -11.63 -32.98
CA ASN A 14 -20.21 -11.72 -34.01
C ASN A 14 -20.17 -10.59 -35.06
N ASN A 15 -19.46 -9.48 -34.77
CA ASN A 15 -19.24 -8.40 -35.74
C ASN A 15 -18.10 -8.72 -36.71
N THR A 16 -17.19 -9.63 -36.34
CA THR A 16 -15.98 -9.93 -37.12
C THR A 16 -16.29 -10.46 -38.52
N PRO A 17 -17.19 -11.45 -38.73
CA PRO A 17 -17.50 -11.94 -40.08
C PRO A 17 -18.08 -10.84 -40.98
N ARG A 18 -18.91 -9.95 -40.42
CA ARG A 18 -19.47 -8.80 -41.15
C ARG A 18 -18.38 -7.83 -41.57
N GLN A 19 -17.43 -7.56 -40.67
CA GLN A 19 -16.30 -6.65 -40.95
C GLN A 19 -15.35 -7.25 -41.99
N ILE A 20 -15.09 -8.56 -41.96
CA ILE A 20 -14.27 -9.27 -42.96
C ILE A 20 -14.83 -9.04 -44.37
N HIS A 21 -16.14 -9.24 -44.57
CA HIS A 21 -16.76 -8.97 -45.89
C HIS A 21 -16.62 -7.52 -46.35
N ILE A 22 -16.60 -6.55 -45.42
CA ILE A 22 -16.37 -5.15 -45.75
C ILE A 22 -14.92 -4.94 -46.20
N PHE A 23 -13.93 -5.52 -45.50
CA PHE A 23 -12.52 -5.45 -45.91
C PHE A 23 -12.33 -6.06 -47.32
N GLU A 24 -12.89 -7.25 -47.55
CA GLU A 24 -12.83 -7.95 -48.84
C GLU A 24 -13.46 -7.13 -49.97
N ALA A 25 -14.66 -6.57 -49.75
CA ALA A 25 -15.36 -5.75 -50.73
C ALA A 25 -14.60 -4.46 -51.09
N LEU A 26 -13.84 -3.91 -50.15
CA LEU A 26 -12.99 -2.75 -50.36
C LEU A 26 -11.61 -3.12 -50.94
N GLY A 27 -11.31 -4.41 -51.15
CA GLY A 27 -10.00 -4.88 -51.60
C GLY A 27 -8.87 -4.65 -50.57
N ALA A 28 -9.22 -4.49 -49.29
CA ALA A 28 -8.27 -4.23 -48.22
C ALA A 28 -7.83 -5.52 -47.53
N THR A 29 -6.60 -5.55 -47.00
CA THR A 29 -6.10 -6.67 -46.21
C THR A 29 -6.85 -6.78 -44.89
N VAL A 30 -7.35 -7.98 -44.58
CA VAL A 30 -8.03 -8.28 -43.32
C VAL A 30 -6.98 -8.33 -42.19
N PRO A 31 -7.16 -7.58 -41.08
CA PRO A 31 -6.24 -7.65 -39.95
C PRO A 31 -6.41 -8.95 -39.17
N THR A 32 -5.41 -9.30 -38.37
CA THR A 32 -5.54 -10.37 -37.36
C THR A 32 -6.51 -9.92 -36.27
N PHE A 33 -7.46 -10.77 -35.88
CA PHE A 33 -8.38 -10.49 -34.78
C PHE A 33 -8.06 -11.33 -33.55
N ALA A 34 -8.02 -10.72 -32.38
CA ALA A 34 -8.00 -11.39 -31.08
C ALA A 34 -9.17 -10.90 -30.23
N HIS A 35 -9.94 -11.85 -29.68
CA HIS A 35 -11.11 -11.56 -28.87
C HIS A 35 -10.84 -11.98 -27.42
N LEU A 36 -10.77 -10.99 -26.53
CA LEU A 36 -10.49 -11.19 -25.11
C LEU A 36 -11.79 -11.53 -24.38
N PRO A 37 -11.81 -12.58 -23.54
CA PRO A 37 -12.98 -12.92 -22.74
C PRO A 37 -13.46 -11.74 -21.88
N THR A 38 -14.78 -11.63 -21.74
CA THR A 38 -15.39 -10.66 -20.84
C THR A 38 -14.93 -10.88 -19.39
N VAL A 39 -14.65 -9.80 -18.65
CA VAL A 39 -14.35 -9.86 -17.20
C VAL A 39 -15.63 -10.00 -16.39
N LEU A 40 -15.61 -10.92 -15.41
CA LEU A 40 -16.71 -11.17 -14.49
C LEU A 40 -16.47 -10.49 -13.14
N ASN A 41 -17.54 -10.21 -12.40
CA ASN A 41 -17.47 -9.79 -11.00
C ASN A 41 -17.25 -11.00 -10.06
N GLU A 42 -17.14 -10.75 -8.76
CA GLU A 42 -16.96 -11.78 -7.72
C GLU A 42 -18.11 -12.80 -7.67
N GLN A 43 -19.28 -12.47 -8.24
CA GLN A 43 -20.45 -13.35 -8.33
C GLN A 43 -20.51 -14.12 -9.66
N GLY A 44 -19.53 -13.94 -10.56
CA GLY A 44 -19.48 -14.60 -11.87
C GLY A 44 -20.37 -13.94 -12.94
N GLU A 45 -20.91 -12.76 -12.68
CA GLU A 45 -21.73 -12.01 -13.64
C GLU A 45 -20.86 -11.06 -14.46
N LYS A 46 -21.30 -10.68 -15.67
CA LYS A 46 -20.59 -9.68 -16.48
C LYS A 46 -20.40 -8.38 -15.69
N MET A 47 -19.15 -7.97 -15.55
CA MET A 47 -18.81 -6.72 -14.87
C MET A 47 -19.40 -5.54 -15.64
N SER A 48 -20.21 -4.73 -14.95
CA SER A 48 -20.86 -3.54 -15.52
C SER A 48 -20.99 -2.46 -14.45
N LYS A 49 -21.28 -1.21 -14.83
CA LYS A 49 -21.52 -0.12 -13.86
C LYS A 49 -22.62 -0.44 -12.85
N ARG A 50 -23.57 -1.32 -13.20
CA ARG A 50 -24.66 -1.77 -12.32
C ARG A 50 -24.24 -2.95 -11.41
N ASN A 51 -23.23 -3.70 -11.83
CA ASN A 51 -22.81 -4.97 -11.21
C ASN A 51 -21.37 -4.89 -10.68
N GLY A 52 -20.98 -3.75 -10.12
CA GLY A 52 -19.71 -3.60 -9.37
C GLY A 52 -18.52 -3.03 -10.14
N ALA A 53 -18.65 -2.61 -11.40
CA ALA A 53 -17.55 -1.96 -12.11
C ALA A 53 -17.26 -0.55 -11.56
N LYS A 54 -16.08 -0.36 -10.98
CA LYS A 54 -15.55 0.95 -10.59
C LYS A 54 -14.83 1.61 -11.77
N ALA A 55 -14.86 2.94 -11.82
CA ALA A 55 -14.02 3.67 -12.78
C ALA A 55 -12.55 3.53 -12.41
N VAL A 56 -11.64 3.48 -13.39
CA VAL A 56 -10.19 3.44 -13.13
C VAL A 56 -9.73 4.60 -12.23
N THR A 57 -10.34 5.78 -12.39
CA THR A 57 -10.07 6.95 -11.54
C THR A 57 -10.43 6.73 -10.08
N GLN A 58 -11.42 5.88 -9.79
CA GLN A 58 -11.78 5.55 -8.43
C GLN A 58 -10.67 4.74 -7.75
N TYR A 59 -10.09 3.74 -8.44
CA TYR A 59 -8.94 3.00 -7.90
C TYR A 59 -7.72 3.93 -7.66
N ARG A 60 -7.48 4.90 -8.55
CA ARG A 60 -6.47 5.93 -8.31
C ARG A 60 -6.76 6.69 -7.01
N ASP A 61 -8.00 7.14 -6.81
CA ASP A 61 -8.40 7.91 -5.63
C ASP A 61 -8.41 7.08 -4.34
N GLU A 62 -8.56 5.75 -4.47
CA GLU A 62 -8.40 4.74 -3.40
C GLU A 62 -6.92 4.39 -3.14
N GLY A 63 -5.97 4.92 -3.92
CA GLY A 63 -4.54 4.77 -3.67
C GLY A 63 -3.90 3.52 -4.29
N TYR A 64 -4.50 2.95 -5.33
CA TYR A 64 -3.87 1.88 -6.11
C TYR A 64 -2.80 2.44 -7.06
N LEU A 65 -1.67 1.74 -7.15
CA LEU A 65 -0.58 2.05 -8.04
C LEU A 65 -0.97 1.72 -9.49
N PRO A 66 -0.58 2.57 -10.46
CA PRO A 66 -0.89 2.34 -11.86
C PRO A 66 -0.27 1.04 -12.39
N ASP A 67 0.94 0.69 -11.95
CA ASP A 67 1.62 -0.53 -12.39
C ASP A 67 1.05 -1.79 -11.74
N ALA A 68 0.61 -1.72 -10.48
CA ALA A 68 -0.12 -2.80 -9.86
C ALA A 68 -1.46 -3.08 -10.57
N MET A 69 -2.18 -2.03 -10.98
CA MET A 69 -3.41 -2.16 -11.75
C MET A 69 -3.15 -2.81 -13.11
N VAL A 70 -2.09 -2.40 -13.83
CA VAL A 70 -1.72 -3.03 -15.11
C VAL A 70 -1.32 -4.50 -14.91
N ASN A 71 -0.49 -4.81 -13.92
CA ASN A 71 -0.12 -6.18 -13.58
C ASN A 71 -1.36 -7.04 -13.31
N TYR A 72 -2.28 -6.54 -12.48
CA TYR A 72 -3.49 -7.27 -12.11
C TYR A 72 -4.40 -7.52 -13.33
N LEU A 73 -4.68 -6.47 -14.11
CA LEU A 73 -5.54 -6.58 -15.29
C LEU A 73 -4.94 -7.49 -16.36
N ALA A 74 -3.62 -7.46 -16.54
CA ALA A 74 -2.93 -8.40 -17.41
C ALA A 74 -3.17 -9.85 -16.95
N ARG A 75 -3.03 -10.12 -15.65
CA ARG A 75 -3.23 -11.48 -15.10
C ARG A 75 -4.67 -12.00 -15.18
N LEU A 76 -5.67 -11.14 -15.36
CA LEU A 76 -7.06 -11.59 -15.58
C LEU A 76 -7.25 -12.35 -16.91
N GLY A 77 -6.45 -12.03 -17.93
CA GLY A 77 -6.64 -12.57 -19.28
C GLY A 77 -5.37 -13.07 -19.96
N TRP A 78 -4.22 -12.98 -19.30
CA TRP A 78 -2.92 -13.36 -19.83
C TRP A 78 -2.05 -13.96 -18.71
N SER A 79 -1.15 -14.87 -19.07
CA SER A 79 -0.25 -15.53 -18.11
C SER A 79 1.17 -15.66 -18.66
N HIS A 80 2.14 -15.79 -17.76
CA HIS A 80 3.53 -16.11 -18.07
C HIS A 80 4.05 -17.07 -16.99
N GLY A 81 3.95 -18.37 -17.25
CA GLY A 81 4.26 -19.38 -16.23
C GLY A 81 3.49 -19.14 -14.92
N ASP A 82 4.22 -19.14 -13.81
CA ASP A 82 3.69 -18.91 -12.46
C ASP A 82 3.91 -17.47 -11.95
N ASP A 83 4.37 -16.55 -12.80
CA ASP A 83 4.67 -15.16 -12.41
C ASP A 83 3.39 -14.35 -12.16
N GLU A 84 3.21 -13.94 -10.90
CA GLU A 84 2.06 -13.16 -10.45
C GLU A 84 2.36 -11.67 -10.30
N ILE A 85 3.62 -11.31 -10.03
CA ILE A 85 4.08 -9.94 -9.82
C ILE A 85 5.15 -9.60 -10.85
N PHE A 86 4.91 -8.54 -11.62
CA PHE A 86 5.85 -8.07 -12.63
C PHE A 86 5.74 -6.58 -12.88
N SER A 87 6.86 -5.99 -13.28
CA SER A 87 6.94 -4.60 -13.73
C SER A 87 6.30 -4.41 -15.11
N ARG A 88 6.02 -3.16 -15.47
CA ARG A 88 5.55 -2.82 -16.82
C ARG A 88 6.59 -3.15 -17.90
N VAL A 89 7.88 -3.02 -17.58
CA VAL A 89 8.97 -3.37 -18.50
C VAL A 89 8.95 -4.86 -18.80
N GLN A 90 8.91 -5.70 -17.76
CA GLN A 90 8.77 -7.15 -17.90
C GLN A 90 7.51 -7.54 -18.68
N PHE A 91 6.37 -6.91 -18.39
CA PHE A 91 5.14 -7.18 -19.12
C PHE A 91 5.29 -6.92 -20.63
N LEU A 92 5.91 -5.81 -21.02
CA LEU A 92 6.15 -5.50 -22.43
C LEU A 92 7.11 -6.47 -23.12
N GLU A 93 8.10 -6.99 -22.39
CA GLU A 93 9.04 -8.00 -22.91
C GLU A 93 8.40 -9.37 -23.08
N TRP A 94 7.45 -9.74 -22.21
CA TRP A 94 6.87 -11.07 -22.17
C TRP A 94 5.56 -11.20 -22.95
N PHE A 95 4.85 -10.10 -23.16
CA PHE A 95 3.50 -10.14 -23.73
C PHE A 95 3.49 -10.71 -25.14
N ASN A 96 2.58 -11.67 -25.34
CA ASN A 96 2.26 -12.24 -26.64
C ASN A 96 0.79 -12.70 -26.65
N LEU A 97 0.29 -13.04 -27.84
CA LEU A 97 -1.10 -13.50 -27.99
C LEU A 97 -1.28 -14.98 -27.63
N ASP A 98 -0.21 -15.78 -27.60
CA ASP A 98 -0.27 -17.23 -27.41
C ASP A 98 -0.71 -17.63 -25.99
N HIS A 99 -0.43 -16.78 -25.00
CA HIS A 99 -0.79 -16.99 -23.60
C HIS A 99 -2.03 -16.22 -23.13
N LEU A 100 -2.87 -15.78 -24.06
CA LEU A 100 -4.18 -15.24 -23.73
C LEU A 100 -5.12 -16.36 -23.25
N GLY A 101 -5.74 -16.14 -22.09
CA GLY A 101 -6.75 -17.02 -21.53
C GLY A 101 -7.99 -17.09 -22.41
N ARG A 102 -8.57 -18.29 -22.54
CA ARG A 102 -9.83 -18.52 -23.28
C ARG A 102 -11.06 -18.37 -22.41
N SER A 103 -10.90 -18.44 -21.09
CA SER A 103 -11.98 -18.33 -20.12
C SER A 103 -12.10 -16.90 -19.61
N ALA A 104 -13.31 -16.53 -19.21
CA ALA A 104 -13.58 -15.25 -18.56
C ALA A 104 -12.77 -15.12 -17.25
N GLY A 105 -12.03 -14.02 -17.11
CA GLY A 105 -11.32 -13.69 -15.88
C GLY A 105 -12.29 -13.18 -14.82
N GLN A 106 -12.17 -13.67 -13.59
CA GLN A 106 -12.97 -13.20 -12.46
C GLN A 106 -12.20 -12.10 -11.71
N PHE A 107 -12.84 -10.94 -11.55
CA PHE A 107 -12.30 -9.89 -10.70
C PHE A 107 -12.40 -10.29 -9.22
N ASP A 108 -11.35 -10.00 -8.49
CA ASP A 108 -11.11 -10.32 -7.09
C ASP A 108 -10.38 -9.11 -6.47
N GLU A 109 -11.12 -8.35 -5.63
CA GLU A 109 -10.56 -7.14 -5.02
C GLU A 109 -9.44 -7.46 -4.01
N ALA A 110 -9.52 -8.61 -3.33
CA ALA A 110 -8.50 -9.04 -2.37
C ALA A 110 -7.18 -9.37 -3.08
N LYS A 111 -7.24 -10.05 -4.23
CA LYS A 111 -6.06 -10.30 -5.05
C LYS A 111 -5.47 -8.99 -5.59
N LEU A 112 -6.30 -8.04 -6.04
CA LEU A 112 -5.82 -6.73 -6.48
C LEU A 112 -5.11 -5.97 -5.34
N ARG A 113 -5.67 -5.98 -4.12
CA ARG A 113 -5.03 -5.40 -2.92
C ARG A 113 -3.68 -6.05 -2.64
N TRP A 114 -3.60 -7.37 -2.71
CA TRP A 114 -2.35 -8.10 -2.55
C TRP A 114 -1.31 -7.71 -3.61
N VAL A 115 -1.68 -7.67 -4.90
CA VAL A 115 -0.78 -7.22 -5.98
C VAL A 115 -0.29 -5.80 -5.70
N ASN A 116 -1.19 -4.89 -5.32
CA ASN A 116 -0.83 -3.51 -4.99
C ASN A 116 0.16 -3.42 -3.83
N ALA A 117 -0.05 -4.22 -2.78
CA ALA A 117 0.87 -4.31 -1.65
C ALA A 117 2.27 -4.79 -2.10
N GLN A 118 2.38 -5.76 -3.01
CA GLN A 118 3.69 -6.20 -3.51
C GLN A 118 4.41 -5.09 -4.29
N HIS A 119 3.67 -4.32 -5.10
CA HIS A 119 4.23 -3.18 -5.83
C HIS A 119 4.65 -2.04 -4.89
N LEU A 120 3.87 -1.74 -3.85
CA LEU A 120 4.25 -0.76 -2.81
C LEU A 120 5.56 -1.14 -2.13
N LYS A 121 5.75 -2.42 -1.80
CA LYS A 121 6.96 -2.94 -1.15
C LYS A 121 8.19 -2.84 -2.05
N ALA A 122 8.04 -3.18 -3.33
CA ALA A 122 9.12 -3.18 -4.30
C ALA A 122 9.56 -1.76 -4.73
N MET A 123 8.68 -0.76 -4.56
CA MET A 123 8.95 0.63 -4.94
C MET A 123 10.05 1.26 -4.10
N ALA A 124 10.84 2.14 -4.74
CA ALA A 124 11.81 2.98 -4.06
C ALA A 124 11.10 3.98 -3.13
N ASP A 125 11.67 4.24 -1.96
CA ASP A 125 10.99 4.98 -0.90
C ASP A 125 10.70 6.44 -1.29
N ASP A 126 11.55 7.05 -2.11
CA ASP A 126 11.41 8.41 -2.62
C ASP A 126 10.29 8.52 -3.67
N GLU A 127 10.22 7.58 -4.61
CA GLU A 127 9.13 7.48 -5.58
C GLU A 127 7.79 7.21 -4.87
N LEU A 128 7.80 6.31 -3.88
CA LEU A 128 6.63 5.98 -3.08
C LEU A 128 6.14 7.20 -2.30
N ALA A 129 7.04 7.96 -1.67
CA ALA A 129 6.70 9.18 -0.96
C ALA A 129 6.11 10.24 -1.90
N ALA A 130 6.67 10.40 -3.11
CA ALA A 130 6.13 11.32 -4.10
C ALA A 130 4.67 10.96 -4.46
N MET A 131 4.37 9.66 -4.62
CA MET A 131 3.00 9.22 -4.91
C MET A 131 2.05 9.25 -3.71
N ALA A 132 2.56 9.06 -2.49
CA ALA A 132 1.75 9.13 -1.26
C ALA A 132 1.45 10.58 -0.82
N ARG A 133 2.28 11.55 -1.23
CA ARG A 133 2.16 12.97 -0.85
C ARG A 133 0.75 13.55 -1.03
N PRO A 134 0.06 13.41 -2.18
CA PRO A 134 -1.27 14.00 -2.36
C PRO A 134 -2.31 13.44 -1.38
N PHE A 135 -2.17 12.16 -0.99
CA PHE A 135 -3.06 11.53 -0.02
C PHE A 135 -2.79 12.03 1.40
N LEU A 136 -1.53 12.26 1.76
CA LEU A 136 -1.16 12.83 3.04
C LEU A 136 -1.63 14.29 3.19
N VAL A 137 -1.53 15.07 2.11
CA VAL A 137 -2.09 16.43 2.06
C VAL A 137 -3.62 16.42 2.22
N LYS A 138 -4.30 15.53 1.50
CA LYS A 138 -5.75 15.31 1.65
C LYS A 138 -6.15 14.87 3.06
N ALA A 139 -5.27 14.18 3.77
CA ALA A 139 -5.47 13.78 5.17
C ALA A 139 -5.29 14.94 6.17
N GLY A 140 -4.91 16.13 5.71
CA GLY A 140 -4.84 17.35 6.54
C GLY A 140 -3.43 17.72 7.02
N VAL A 141 -2.38 17.09 6.48
CA VAL A 141 -0.99 17.51 6.74
C VAL A 141 -0.56 18.52 5.67
N SER A 142 -0.10 19.70 6.07
CA SER A 142 0.34 20.71 5.11
C SER A 142 1.64 20.31 4.39
N GLU A 143 1.84 20.78 3.17
CA GLU A 143 3.09 20.54 2.42
C GLU A 143 4.32 21.06 3.18
N GLN A 144 4.20 22.21 3.86
CA GLN A 144 5.26 22.76 4.70
C GLN A 144 5.71 21.79 5.80
N GLN A 145 4.77 21.06 6.42
CA GLN A 145 5.10 20.06 7.43
C GLN A 145 5.79 18.84 6.81
N ILE A 146 5.35 18.40 5.63
CA ILE A 146 5.93 17.25 4.93
C ILE A 146 7.39 17.54 4.55
N ASP A 147 7.69 18.76 4.13
CA ASP A 147 9.00 19.17 3.61
C ASP A 147 9.97 19.68 4.68
N ALA A 148 9.53 19.79 5.94
CA ALA A 148 10.30 20.44 7.01
C ALA A 148 11.65 19.78 7.31
N ASP A 149 11.73 18.44 7.22
CA ASP A 149 12.87 17.67 7.72
C ASP A 149 13.21 16.41 6.89
N GLY A 150 12.50 16.18 5.78
CA GLY A 150 12.73 15.03 4.90
C GLY A 150 12.35 13.65 5.49
N ARG A 151 11.74 13.60 6.68
CA ARG A 151 11.41 12.31 7.33
C ARG A 151 10.29 11.54 6.62
N PHE A 152 9.51 12.19 5.77
CA PHE A 152 8.38 11.56 5.07
C PHE A 152 8.81 10.35 4.23
N VAL A 153 9.93 10.45 3.50
CA VAL A 153 10.50 9.34 2.72
C VAL A 153 10.81 8.14 3.63
N ARG A 154 11.41 8.41 4.78
CA ARG A 154 11.77 7.37 5.77
C ARG A 154 10.54 6.76 6.43
N ILE A 155 9.48 7.56 6.67
CA ILE A 155 8.17 7.06 7.13
C ILE A 155 7.56 6.14 6.07
N CYS A 156 7.58 6.51 4.79
CA CYS A 156 7.09 5.68 3.71
C CYS A 156 7.82 4.34 3.66
N GLY A 157 9.16 4.35 3.70
CA GLY A 157 9.98 3.14 3.76
C GLY A 157 9.69 2.25 4.98
N LEU A 158 9.44 2.85 6.15
CA LEU A 158 9.14 2.11 7.38
C LEU A 158 7.78 1.40 7.35
N PHE A 159 6.79 1.97 6.64
CA PHE A 159 5.40 1.47 6.66
C PHE A 159 4.95 0.75 5.39
N LYS A 160 5.71 0.81 4.28
CA LYS A 160 5.30 0.21 3.00
C LYS A 160 4.96 -1.27 3.09
N ASP A 161 5.67 -2.02 3.95
CA ASP A 161 5.44 -3.46 4.14
C ASP A 161 4.10 -3.81 4.80
N ARG A 162 3.43 -2.81 5.38
CA ARG A 162 2.17 -2.96 6.14
C ARG A 162 0.98 -2.31 5.47
N CYS A 163 1.16 -1.76 4.27
CA CYS A 163 0.12 -1.01 3.56
C CYS A 163 -0.31 -1.77 2.32
N GLU A 164 -1.61 -1.71 2.00
CA GLU A 164 -2.16 -2.27 0.77
C GLU A 164 -2.43 -1.18 -0.27
N THR A 165 -2.54 0.08 0.15
CA THR A 165 -2.76 1.26 -0.71
C THR A 165 -1.94 2.47 -0.27
N LEU A 166 -1.80 3.47 -1.14
CA LEU A 166 -1.22 4.78 -0.80
C LEU A 166 -2.07 5.53 0.25
N VAL A 167 -3.38 5.28 0.29
CA VAL A 167 -4.26 5.84 1.33
C VAL A 167 -3.91 5.25 2.71
N ASP A 168 -3.68 3.94 2.80
CA ASP A 168 -3.24 3.31 4.05
C ASP A 168 -1.90 3.88 4.51
N LEU A 169 -0.96 4.04 3.57
CA LEU A 169 0.36 4.60 3.86
C LEU A 169 0.26 6.05 4.35
N ALA A 170 -0.56 6.87 3.70
CA ALA A 170 -0.82 8.24 4.13
C ALA A 170 -1.47 8.30 5.52
N ASN A 171 -2.40 7.39 5.83
CA ASN A 171 -3.01 7.31 7.15
C ASN A 171 -2.00 6.97 8.24
N TRP A 172 -1.04 6.07 7.98
CA TRP A 172 0.07 5.83 8.90
C TRP A 172 0.99 7.05 9.03
N ALA A 173 1.36 7.66 7.90
CA ALA A 173 2.26 8.81 7.91
C ALA A 173 1.67 10.01 8.65
N LYS A 174 0.35 10.25 8.51
CA LYS A 174 -0.39 11.31 9.19
C LYS A 174 -0.14 11.34 10.70
N LEU A 175 -0.04 10.17 11.34
CA LEU A 175 0.15 10.05 12.79
C LEU A 175 1.46 10.68 13.27
N PHE A 176 2.47 10.81 12.40
CA PHE A 176 3.73 11.47 12.71
C PHE A 176 3.61 13.00 12.79
N TYR A 177 2.63 13.58 12.10
CA TYR A 177 2.44 15.03 11.97
C TYR A 177 1.36 15.61 12.89
N MET A 178 0.48 14.78 13.46
CA MET A 178 -0.60 15.25 14.35
C MET A 178 -0.12 15.51 15.78
N ASP A 179 -0.59 16.59 16.39
CA ASP A 179 -0.28 16.91 17.79
C ASP A 179 -1.07 16.08 18.81
N SER A 180 -2.31 15.76 18.47
CA SER A 180 -3.18 14.87 19.24
C SER A 180 -3.08 13.43 18.73
N ILE A 181 -2.99 12.48 19.66
CA ILE A 181 -2.99 11.05 19.37
C ILE A 181 -4.30 10.48 19.87
N GLU A 182 -5.14 10.01 18.95
CA GLU A 182 -6.28 9.19 19.27
C GLU A 182 -5.79 7.79 19.62
N ARG A 183 -6.00 7.37 20.87
CA ARG A 183 -5.54 6.06 21.35
C ARG A 183 -6.69 5.06 21.24
N ASN A 184 -6.43 3.92 20.61
CA ASN A 184 -7.35 2.80 20.60
C ASN A 184 -7.66 2.39 22.05
N ALA A 185 -8.94 2.43 22.42
CA ALA A 185 -9.37 2.23 23.80
C ALA A 185 -9.07 0.82 24.33
N GLU A 186 -9.18 -0.20 23.46
CA GLU A 186 -8.88 -1.60 23.81
C GLU A 186 -7.38 -1.79 24.05
N ASP A 187 -6.55 -1.33 23.12
CA ASP A 187 -5.09 -1.37 23.26
C ASP A 187 -4.62 -0.60 24.50
N TYR A 188 -5.21 0.57 24.76
CA TYR A 188 -4.89 1.38 25.94
C TYR A 188 -5.22 0.66 27.24
N ALA A 189 -6.45 0.16 27.38
CA ALA A 189 -6.87 -0.58 28.57
C ALA A 189 -6.03 -1.85 28.80
N LYS A 190 -5.64 -2.52 27.72
CA LYS A 190 -4.88 -3.78 27.78
C LYS A 190 -3.40 -3.59 28.10
N HIS A 191 -2.78 -2.52 27.59
CA HIS A 191 -1.33 -2.36 27.64
C HIS A 191 -0.85 -1.26 28.58
N VAL A 192 -1.60 -0.16 28.72
CA VAL A 192 -1.25 0.99 29.57
C VAL A 192 -1.89 0.83 30.95
N THR A 193 -1.42 -0.17 31.69
CA THR A 193 -1.93 -0.53 33.02
C THR A 193 -1.09 0.09 34.15
N ASP A 194 -1.60 0.08 35.39
CA ASP A 194 -0.83 0.52 36.57
C ASP A 194 0.49 -0.23 36.74
N ALA A 195 0.54 -1.52 36.35
CA ALA A 195 1.76 -2.31 36.37
C ALA A 195 2.80 -1.87 35.32
N ALA A 196 2.37 -1.21 34.24
CA ALA A 196 3.28 -0.69 33.21
C ALA A 196 3.89 0.67 33.60
N LYS A 197 3.25 1.43 34.50
CA LYS A 197 3.68 2.79 34.88
C LYS A 197 5.13 2.89 35.36
N PRO A 198 5.64 2.00 36.25
CA PRO A 198 7.04 2.08 36.69
C PRO A 198 8.03 1.89 35.55
N LEU A 199 7.76 0.93 34.65
CA LEU A 199 8.58 0.64 33.47
C LEU A 199 8.54 1.80 32.46
N LEU A 200 7.37 2.41 32.25
CA LEU A 200 7.20 3.58 31.39
C LEU A 200 7.94 4.81 31.95
N ALA A 201 7.90 5.02 33.27
CA ALA A 201 8.62 6.11 33.93
C ALA A 201 10.15 5.92 33.80
N ALA A 202 10.65 4.70 34.03
CA ALA A 202 12.07 4.38 33.83
C ALA A 202 12.49 4.60 32.37
N PHE A 203 11.66 4.18 31.42
CA PHE A 203 11.91 4.40 29.99
C PHE A 203 11.91 5.89 29.63
N ALA A 204 10.94 6.67 30.12
CA ALA A 204 10.88 8.11 29.89
C ALA A 204 12.15 8.81 30.41
N ALA A 205 12.62 8.44 31.61
CA ALA A 205 13.86 8.99 32.18
C ALA A 205 15.11 8.63 31.35
N ALA A 206 15.17 7.43 30.77
CA ALA A 206 16.24 7.05 29.85
C ALA A 206 16.19 7.86 28.54
N MET A 207 15.00 8.04 27.97
CA MET A 207 14.78 8.82 26.74
C MET A 207 15.11 10.31 26.89
N GLU A 208 15.14 10.86 28.11
CA GLU A 208 15.60 12.23 28.37
C GLU A 208 17.12 12.43 28.22
N LYS A 209 17.91 11.35 28.16
CA LYS A 209 19.38 11.45 28.06
C LYS A 209 19.93 10.85 26.77
N VAL A 210 19.10 10.11 26.05
CA VAL A 210 19.51 9.41 24.84
C VAL A 210 19.78 10.38 23.69
N GLU A 211 20.82 10.09 22.92
CA GLU A 211 20.98 10.64 21.58
C GLU A 211 19.78 10.21 20.72
N TRP A 212 19.19 11.11 19.94
CA TRP A 212 17.96 10.80 19.21
C TRP A 212 18.23 10.13 17.86
N SER A 213 18.78 8.92 17.92
CA SER A 213 18.99 8.03 16.78
C SER A 213 18.34 6.67 17.04
N LYS A 214 18.04 5.94 15.97
CA LYS A 214 17.40 4.61 16.06
C LYS A 214 18.27 3.66 16.90
N GLU A 215 19.58 3.67 16.66
CA GLU A 215 20.54 2.78 17.30
C GLU A 215 20.64 3.07 18.81
N ALA A 216 20.70 4.35 19.19
CA ALA A 216 20.77 4.76 20.59
C ALA A 216 19.44 4.48 21.33
N ILE A 217 18.29 4.72 20.69
CA ILE A 217 16.98 4.35 21.24
C ILE A 217 16.88 2.83 21.44
N ALA A 218 17.33 2.03 20.47
CA ALA A 218 17.35 0.57 20.57
C ALA A 218 18.26 0.07 21.71
N ALA A 219 19.42 0.71 21.92
CA ALA A 219 20.31 0.41 23.04
C ALA A 219 19.65 0.74 24.39
N ALA A 220 19.07 1.93 24.53
CA ALA A 220 18.39 2.36 25.74
C ALA A 220 17.18 1.47 26.08
N ILE A 221 16.41 1.01 25.07
CA ILE A 221 15.35 0.01 25.27
C ILE A 221 15.92 -1.26 25.92
N LYS A 222 17.05 -1.78 25.41
CA LYS A 222 17.66 -3.01 25.96
C LYS A 222 18.14 -2.82 27.40
N GLU A 223 18.74 -1.68 27.71
CA GLU A 223 19.22 -1.34 29.05
C GLU A 223 18.05 -1.26 30.05
N VAL A 224 17.00 -0.52 29.72
CA VAL A 224 15.80 -0.40 30.58
C VAL A 224 15.15 -1.75 30.83
N LEU A 225 15.01 -2.58 29.79
CA LEU A 225 14.45 -3.93 29.93
C LEU A 225 15.30 -4.81 30.86
N LYS A 226 16.63 -4.72 30.76
CA LYS A 226 17.57 -5.46 31.61
C LYS A 226 17.48 -5.01 33.07
N GLU A 227 17.51 -3.71 33.33
CA GLU A 227 17.46 -3.14 34.68
C GLU A 227 16.14 -3.43 35.39
N GLN A 228 15.02 -3.36 34.66
CA GLN A 228 13.68 -3.58 35.19
C GLN A 228 13.26 -5.05 35.17
N GLY A 229 14.10 -5.96 34.67
CA GLY A 229 13.75 -7.38 34.54
C GLY A 229 12.53 -7.64 33.64
N ALA A 230 12.29 -6.77 32.66
CA ALA A 230 11.10 -6.79 31.81
C ALA A 230 11.38 -7.38 30.42
N LYS A 231 10.33 -7.89 29.78
CA LYS A 231 10.38 -8.39 28.39
C LYS A 231 9.95 -7.29 27.41
N MET A 232 10.46 -7.37 26.18
CA MET A 232 10.19 -6.39 25.13
C MET A 232 8.69 -6.03 24.96
N PRO A 233 7.73 -6.98 24.89
CA PRO A 233 6.31 -6.61 24.74
C PRO A 233 5.74 -5.80 25.91
N GLN A 234 6.30 -5.96 27.12
CA GLN A 234 5.85 -5.21 28.31
C GLN A 234 6.22 -3.73 28.22
N LEU A 235 7.26 -3.38 27.46
CA LEU A 235 7.63 -1.98 27.18
C LEU A 235 7.05 -1.52 25.84
N ALA A 236 7.29 -2.27 24.76
CA ALA A 236 6.99 -1.84 23.40
C ALA A 236 5.49 -1.61 23.17
N MET A 237 4.60 -2.47 23.67
CA MET A 237 3.16 -2.30 23.47
C MET A 237 2.63 -1.00 24.10
N PRO A 238 2.80 -0.73 25.42
CA PRO A 238 2.30 0.51 25.99
C PRO A 238 2.96 1.75 25.38
N VAL A 239 4.26 1.70 25.07
CA VAL A 239 4.94 2.81 24.40
C VAL A 239 4.29 3.12 23.05
N ARG A 240 4.05 2.11 22.20
CA ARG A 240 3.39 2.29 20.89
C ARG A 240 2.00 2.91 21.02
N VAL A 241 1.20 2.43 21.97
CA VAL A 241 -0.13 2.98 22.24
C VAL A 241 -0.04 4.45 22.64
N LEU A 242 0.90 4.80 23.52
CA LEU A 242 1.05 6.17 24.00
C LEU A 242 1.47 7.15 22.90
N VAL A 243 2.37 6.73 22.00
CA VAL A 243 3.01 7.62 21.02
C VAL A 243 2.37 7.60 19.63
N LEU A 244 1.59 6.56 19.30
CA LEU A 244 0.99 6.34 17.98
C LEU A 244 -0.46 5.86 18.03
N GLY A 245 -0.99 5.57 19.21
CA GLY A 245 -2.41 5.23 19.39
C GLY A 245 -2.77 3.76 19.16
N THR A 246 -1.80 2.90 18.84
CA THR A 246 -2.02 1.45 18.64
C THR A 246 -0.84 0.62 19.11
N ALA A 247 -1.10 -0.62 19.52
CA ALA A 247 -0.07 -1.58 19.93
C ALA A 247 0.72 -2.17 18.73
N HIS A 248 0.22 -2.02 17.51
CA HIS A 248 0.73 -2.73 16.32
C HIS A 248 1.42 -1.79 15.33
N THR A 249 2.73 -1.60 15.51
CA THR A 249 3.59 -0.80 14.63
C THR A 249 4.79 -1.61 14.14
N PRO A 250 5.60 -1.07 13.21
CA PRO A 250 6.96 -1.56 12.93
C PRO A 250 7.87 -1.56 14.17
N SER A 251 9.19 -1.59 13.96
CA SER A 251 10.13 -1.57 15.07
C SER A 251 9.95 -0.28 15.90
N VAL A 252 9.79 -0.43 17.22
CA VAL A 252 9.43 0.69 18.11
C VAL A 252 10.53 1.75 18.15
N ASP A 253 11.79 1.36 18.06
CA ASP A 253 12.96 2.24 17.96
C ASP A 253 12.89 3.19 16.74
N ALA A 254 12.63 2.65 15.55
CA ALA A 254 12.52 3.45 14.32
C ALA A 254 11.31 4.37 14.34
N VAL A 255 10.21 3.90 14.91
CA VAL A 255 9.00 4.69 15.13
C VAL A 255 9.28 5.89 16.05
N LEU A 256 9.93 5.67 17.19
CA LEU A 256 10.24 6.73 18.14
C LEU A 256 11.22 7.76 17.56
N GLU A 257 12.23 7.28 16.83
CA GLU A 257 13.19 8.14 16.16
C GLU A 257 12.48 9.12 15.20
N LEU A 258 11.63 8.61 14.30
CA LEU A 258 10.89 9.42 13.32
C LEU A 258 9.82 10.34 13.96
N LEU A 259 9.22 9.94 15.08
CA LEU A 259 8.25 10.78 15.80
C LEU A 259 8.90 12.03 16.41
N GLY A 260 10.15 11.91 16.82
CA GLY A 260 10.90 12.99 17.47
C GLY A 260 10.74 13.01 18.98
N ARG A 261 11.80 13.49 19.65
CA ARG A 261 11.99 13.44 21.09
C ARG A 261 10.88 14.10 21.90
N GLU A 262 10.52 15.33 21.52
CA GLU A 262 9.55 16.13 22.26
C GLU A 262 8.17 15.46 22.28
N LYS A 263 7.72 14.97 21.12
CA LYS A 263 6.44 14.26 20.98
C LYS A 263 6.43 12.96 21.78
N VAL A 264 7.50 12.18 21.72
CA VAL A 264 7.62 10.93 22.50
C VAL A 264 7.56 11.21 24.00
N LEU A 265 8.41 12.12 24.51
CA LEU A 265 8.46 12.42 25.94
C LEU A 265 7.17 13.03 26.47
N LYS A 266 6.53 13.93 25.71
CA LYS A 266 5.21 14.50 26.06
C LYS A 266 4.17 13.40 26.28
N ASN A 267 4.14 12.39 25.41
CA ASN A 267 3.17 11.31 25.49
C ASN A 267 3.48 10.30 26.59
N LEU A 268 4.76 9.95 26.79
CA LEU A 268 5.17 9.08 27.89
C LEU A 268 4.84 9.67 29.27
N LYS A 269 4.96 11.00 29.43
CA LYS A 269 4.62 11.71 30.68
C LYS A 269 3.12 11.84 30.94
N SER A 270 2.28 11.55 29.94
CA SER A 270 0.81 11.60 30.06
C SER A 270 0.18 10.27 30.53
N ALA A 271 1.00 9.25 30.78
CA ALA A 271 0.60 7.90 31.19
C ALA A 271 0.41 7.77 32.70
#